data_AF-A0A0N7KWW9-F1
#
_entry.id   AF-A0A0N7KWW9-F1
#
_cell.length_a   1.000
_cell.length_b   1.000
_cell.length_c   1.000
_cell.angle_alpha   90.00
_cell.angle_beta   90.00
_cell.angle_gamma   90.00
#
_symmetry.space_group_name_H-M   'P 1'
#
loop_
_entity.id
_entity.type
_entity.pdbx_description
1 polymer ?
#
loop_
_entity_poly.entity_id
_entity_poly.type
_entity_poly.pdbx_seq_one_letter_code
_entity_poly.pdbx_strand_id
1 'polypeptide(L)' 'MISQLASRIRSFRNRQRVINELASLDDRQLADIGVSRGDIKRAVTFGRF' A
#
# COMPACT_ATOMS: atom_id res chain seq x y z
N MET A 1 -4.18 19.43 -18.31
CA MET A 1 -4.75 19.27 -16.94
C MET A 1 -5.24 17.84 -16.66
N ILE A 2 -6.02 17.22 -17.57
CA ILE A 2 -6.47 15.80 -17.47
C ILE A 2 -5.36 14.77 -17.20
N SER A 3 -4.14 15.00 -17.70
CA SER A 3 -2.97 14.16 -17.46
C SER A 3 -2.55 14.10 -15.98
N GLN A 4 -2.71 15.18 -15.21
CA GLN A 4 -2.42 15.17 -13.77
C GLN A 4 -3.44 14.35 -12.99
N LEU A 5 -4.72 14.40 -13.42
CA LEU A 5 -5.79 13.60 -12.83
C LEU A 5 -5.59 12.10 -13.13
N ALA A 6 -5.25 11.75 -14.37
CA ALA A 6 -4.91 10.38 -14.76
C ALA A 6 -3.72 9.83 -13.95
N SER A 7 -2.67 10.63 -13.75
CA SER A 7 -1.51 10.24 -12.93
C SER A 7 -1.88 10.01 -11.46
N ARG A 8 -2.76 10.84 -10.88
CA ARG A 8 -3.26 10.65 -9.51
C ARG A 8 -4.08 9.37 -9.37
N ILE A 9 -4.99 9.09 -10.33
CA ILE A 9 -5.79 7.86 -10.35
C ILE A 9 -4.90 6.63 -10.48
N ARG A 10 -3.89 6.67 -11.37
CA ARG A 10 -2.94 5.57 -11.53
C ARG A 10 -2.15 5.30 -10.25
N SER A 11 -1.68 6.35 -9.57
CA SER A 11 -0.99 6.24 -8.27
C SER A 11 -1.90 5.63 -7.20
N PHE A 12 -3.16 6.07 -7.11
CA PHE A 12 -4.14 5.53 -6.17
C PHE A 12 -4.44 4.05 -6.42
N ARG A 13 -4.68 3.66 -7.68
CA ARG A 13 -4.88 2.26 -8.06
C ARG A 13 -3.68 1.39 -7.72
N ASN A 14 -2.46 1.91 -7.92
CA ASN A 14 -1.25 1.18 -7.57
C ASN A 14 -1.15 0.96 -6.06
N ARG A 15 -1.42 2.00 -5.25
CA ARG A 15 -1.45 1.88 -3.78
C ARG A 15 -2.48 0.86 -3.32
N GLN A 16 -3.70 0.88 -3.88
CA GLN A 16 -4.74 -0.07 -3.51
C GLN A 16 -4.35 -1.52 -3.85
N ARG A 17 -3.69 -1.74 -5.00
CA ARG A 17 -3.17 -3.06 -5.36
C ARG A 17 -2.16 -3.55 -4.32
N VAL A 18 -1.18 -2.72 -3.97
CA VAL A 18 -0.14 -3.06 -2.97
C VAL A 18 -0.77 -3.34 -1.60
N ILE A 19 -1.77 -2.55 -1.18
CA ILE A 19 -2.50 -2.79 0.07
C ILE A 19 -3.19 -4.15 0.04
N ASN A 20 -3.87 -4.50 -1.06
CA ASN A 20 -4.56 -5.79 -1.17
C ASN A 20 -3.58 -6.96 -1.18
N GLU A 21 -2.44 -6.81 -1.84
CA GLU A 21 -1.38 -7.81 -1.89
C GLU A 21 -0.78 -8.04 -0.51
N LEU A 22 -0.41 -6.98 0.21
CA LEU A 22 0.05 -7.06 1.60
C LEU A 22 -1.04 -7.62 2.54
N ALA A 23 -2.30 -7.25 2.34
CA ALA A 23 -3.41 -7.77 3.14
C ALA A 23 -3.67 -9.27 2.88
N SER A 24 -3.25 -9.80 1.73
CA SER A 24 -3.33 -11.23 1.42
C SER A 24 -2.21 -12.06 2.06
N LEU A 25 -1.15 -11.42 2.55
CA LEU A 25 -0.08 -12.08 3.29
C LEU A 25 -0.55 -12.45 4.71
N ASP A 26 0.03 -13.52 5.24
CA ASP A 26 -0.17 -13.92 6.63
C ASP A 26 0.56 -12.99 7.60
N ASP A 27 0.10 -12.94 8.85
CA ASP A 27 0.66 -12.07 9.88
C ASP A 27 2.15 -12.35 10.15
N ARG A 28 2.60 -13.60 9.97
CA ARG A 28 4.03 -13.95 10.06
C ARG A 28 4.85 -13.36 8.91
N GLN A 29 4.33 -13.43 7.69
CA GLN A 29 5.01 -12.86 6.52
C GLN A 29 5.09 -11.33 6.62
N LEU A 30 4.02 -10.70 7.13
CA LEU A 30 4.01 -9.28 7.44
C LEU A 30 5.02 -8.94 8.55
N ALA A 31 5.11 -9.76 9.60
CA ALA A 31 6.07 -9.58 10.68
C ALA A 31 7.54 -9.75 10.23
N ASP A 32 7.82 -10.67 9.30
CA ASP A 32 9.17 -10.88 8.74
C ASP A 32 9.71 -9.63 8.02
N ILE A 33 8.82 -8.82 7.44
CA ILE A 33 9.16 -7.53 6.82
C ILE A 33 8.96 -6.34 7.78
N GLY A 34 8.67 -6.58 9.05
CA GLY A 34 8.50 -5.55 10.07
C GLY A 34 7.20 -4.73 9.94
N VAL A 35 6.16 -5.27 9.29
CA VAL A 35 4.89 -4.58 9.07
C VAL A 35 3.78 -5.25 9.87
N SER A 36 2.95 -4.47 10.55
CA SER A 36 1.70 -4.97 11.13
C SER A 36 0.54 -4.81 10.14
N ARG A 37 -0.47 -5.70 10.22
CA ARG A 37 -1.66 -5.62 9.35
C ARG A 37 -2.38 -4.26 9.46
N GLY A 38 -2.42 -3.67 10.65
CA GLY A 38 -2.99 -2.34 10.88
C GLY A 38 -2.17 -1.22 10.22
N ASP A 39 -0.86 -1.42 10.07
CA ASP A 39 0.05 -0.43 9.51
C ASP A 39 0.13 -0.46 7.99
N ILE A 40 -0.36 -1.50 7.29
CA ILE A 40 -0.30 -1.63 5.82
C ILE A 40 -0.76 -0.36 5.09
N LYS A 41 -1.86 0.25 5.52
CA LYS A 41 -2.36 1.48 4.88
C LYS A 41 -1.42 2.66 5.12
N ARG A 42 -0.88 2.77 6.34
CA ARG A 42 0.04 3.83 6.75
C ARG A 42 1.37 3.69 6.00
N ALA A 43 1.90 2.48 5.97
CA ALA A 43 3.05 2.02 5.21
C ALA A 43 3.04 2.48 3.75
N VAL A 44 1.99 2.13 3.01
CA VAL A 44 1.87 2.40 1.58
C VAL A 44 1.60 3.88 1.30
N THR A 45 0.99 4.59 2.25
CA THR A 45 0.67 6.02 2.10
C THR A 45 1.85 6.91 2.41
N PHE A 46 2.59 6.62 3.49
CA PHE A 46 3.64 7.48 4.04
C PHE A 46 5.05 6.94 3.81
N GLY A 47 5.22 5.66 3.46
CA GLY A 47 6.52 5.04 3.15
C GLY A 47 7.46 4.90 4.35
N ARG A 48 7.00 5.16 5.57
CA ARG A 48 7.82 5.16 6.78
C ARG A 48 7.11 4.44 7.91
N PHE A 49 7.81 3.48 8.52
CA PHE A 49 7.41 2.71 9.68
C PHE A 49 8.23 3.19 10.87
#